data_AF-A0A0F9KTE6-F1
#
_entry.id   AF-A0A0F9KTE6-F1
#
_cell.length_a   1.000
_cell.length_b   1.000
_cell.length_c   1.000
_cell.angle_alpha   90.00
_cell.angle_beta   90.00
_cell.angle_gamma   90.00
#
_symmetry.space_group_name_H-M   'P 1'
#
loop_
_entity.id
_entity.type
_entity.pdbx_description
1 polymer ?
#
loop_
_entity_poly.entity_id
_entity_poly.type
_entity_poly.pdbx_seq_one_letter_code
_entity_poly.pdbx_strand_id
1 'polypeptide(L)'
;MSEKGEYIKAQCNRMKVGDCLRINRFEFSDAFAFGWPTIYETPIQAFLSSMMGSMWGVWRAEQDLETGDIIISRHEESKKRYYVDPDREHLFKRVEDGTLERR
;
A
#
# COMPACT_ATOMS: atom_id res chain seq x y z
N MET A 1 8.02 0.33 -12.76
CA MET A 1 8.42 0.31 -11.33
C MET A 1 9.91 0.59 -11.30
N SER A 2 10.39 1.46 -10.42
CA SER A 2 11.83 1.80 -10.35
C SER A 2 12.60 0.76 -9.54
N GLU A 3 13.92 0.67 -9.72
CA GLU A 3 14.81 -0.19 -8.92
C GLU A 3 14.68 0.08 -7.41
N LYS A 4 14.47 1.35 -7.04
CA LYS A 4 14.19 1.76 -5.65
C LYS A 4 12.89 1.11 -5.13
N GLY A 5 11.84 1.11 -5.95
CA GLY A 5 10.57 0.45 -5.61
C GLY A 5 10.73 -1.05 -5.39
N GLU A 6 11.47 -1.74 -6.25
CA GLU A 6 11.75 -3.17 -6.08
C GLU A 6 12.55 -3.47 -4.82
N TYR A 7 13.56 -2.65 -4.52
CA TYR A 7 14.35 -2.75 -3.29
C TYR A 7 13.46 -2.61 -2.04
N ILE A 8 12.62 -1.58 -1.99
CA ILE A 8 11.69 -1.35 -0.87
C ILE A 8 10.75 -2.55 -0.69
N LYS A 9 10.16 -3.04 -1.78
CA LYS A 9 9.28 -4.22 -1.74
C LYS A 9 10.01 -5.47 -1.24
N ALA A 10 11.26 -5.66 -1.64
CA ALA A 10 12.08 -6.77 -1.16
C ALA A 10 12.36 -6.69 0.34
N GLN A 11 12.61 -5.48 0.87
CA GLN A 11 12.73 -5.27 2.33
C GLN A 11 11.40 -5.58 3.02
N CYS A 12 10.28 -5.08 2.49
CA CYS A 12 8.96 -5.39 3.04
C CYS A 12 8.69 -6.88 3.08
N ASN A 13 8.94 -7.63 2.00
CA ASN A 13 8.68 -9.07 1.94
C ASN A 13 9.50 -9.90 2.95
N ARG A 14 10.56 -9.34 3.56
CA ARG A 14 11.36 -9.97 4.61
C ARG A 14 10.88 -9.62 6.02
N MET A 15 9.99 -8.64 6.16
CA MET A 15 9.43 -8.21 7.43
C MET A 15 8.54 -9.30 8.03
N LYS A 16 8.65 -9.50 9.34
CA LYS A 16 7.72 -10.30 10.13
C LYS A 16 6.52 -9.44 10.54
N VAL A 17 5.44 -10.09 10.94
CA VAL A 17 4.30 -9.40 11.54
C VAL A 17 4.75 -8.64 12.79
N GLY A 18 4.36 -7.37 12.89
CA GLY A 18 4.77 -6.45 13.95
C GLY A 18 5.98 -5.59 13.59
N ASP A 19 6.71 -5.92 12.52
CA ASP A 19 7.85 -5.10 12.09
C ASP A 19 7.37 -3.81 11.39
N CYS A 20 8.22 -2.78 11.47
CA CYS A 20 8.06 -1.51 10.78
C CYS A 20 9.33 -1.16 9.99
N LEU A 21 9.14 -0.56 8.82
CA LEU A 21 10.20 -0.02 7.97
C LEU A 21 9.93 1.47 7.76
N ARG A 22 10.86 2.33 8.18
CA ARG A 22 10.81 3.78 7.91
C ARG A 22 11.65 4.09 6.69
N ILE A 23 11.10 4.88 5.77
CA ILE A 23 11.71 5.25 4.50
C ILE A 23 11.62 6.76 4.34
N ASN A 24 12.71 7.37 3.87
CA ASN A 24 12.71 8.79 3.61
C ASN A 24 11.63 9.16 2.57
N ARG A 25 10.91 10.25 2.82
CA ARG A 25 9.78 10.68 1.98
C ARG A 25 10.13 10.90 0.51
N PHE A 26 11.33 11.40 0.22
CA PHE A 26 11.77 11.67 -1.14
C PHE A 26 12.13 10.37 -1.86
N GLU A 27 12.84 9.47 -1.16
CA GLU A 27 13.15 8.14 -1.68
C GLU A 27 11.89 7.32 -1.97
N PHE A 28 10.89 7.40 -1.10
CA PHE A 28 9.62 6.70 -1.28
C PHE A 28 8.82 7.27 -2.46
N SER A 29 8.76 8.60 -2.60
CA SER A 29 8.06 9.26 -3.71
C SER A 29 8.72 8.95 -5.06
N ASP A 30 10.05 8.89 -5.12
CA ASP A 30 10.79 8.46 -6.31
C ASP A 30 10.56 6.97 -6.64
N ALA A 31 10.31 6.15 -5.62
CA ALA A 31 10.15 4.71 -5.75
C ALA A 31 8.78 4.32 -6.35
N PHE A 32 7.73 5.08 -6.01
CA PHE A 32 6.35 4.77 -6.36
C PHE A 32 5.70 5.92 -7.12
N ALA A 33 5.62 5.79 -8.45
CA ALA A 33 5.02 6.80 -9.31
C ALA A 33 3.53 7.04 -9.01
N PHE A 34 3.18 8.31 -8.85
CA PHE A 34 1.83 8.80 -8.59
C PHE A 34 1.58 10.07 -9.43
N GLY A 35 0.33 10.44 -9.64
CA GLY A 35 -0.07 11.47 -10.59
C GLY A 35 0.13 11.01 -12.04
N TRP A 36 -0.11 11.91 -13.00
CA TRP A 36 -0.04 11.59 -14.43
C TRP A 36 1.33 11.01 -14.84
N PRO A 37 1.40 9.87 -15.57
CA PRO A 37 0.32 9.16 -16.25
C PRO A 37 -0.34 8.04 -15.43
N THR A 38 -0.05 7.91 -14.13
CA THR A 38 -0.67 6.90 -13.26
C THR A 38 -2.03 7.40 -12.74
N ILE A 39 -2.83 6.45 -12.26
CA ILE A 39 -4.14 6.71 -11.63
C ILE A 39 -4.03 6.98 -10.13
N TYR A 40 -2.85 6.79 -9.54
CA TYR A 40 -2.67 6.89 -8.09
C TYR A 40 -2.49 8.35 -7.70
N GLU A 41 -3.25 8.83 -6.73
CA GLU A 41 -3.16 10.21 -6.24
C GLU A 41 -1.96 10.40 -5.30
N THR A 42 -1.52 9.32 -4.64
CA THR A 42 -0.41 9.35 -3.68
C THR A 42 0.56 8.20 -3.90
N PRO A 43 1.85 8.37 -3.54
CA PRO A 43 2.83 7.28 -3.61
C PRO A 43 2.45 6.12 -2.67
N ILE A 44 1.74 6.39 -1.57
CA ILE A 44 1.22 5.36 -0.65
C ILE A 44 0.19 4.46 -1.37
N GLN A 45 -0.75 5.04 -2.12
CA GLN A 45 -1.71 4.26 -2.91
C GLN A 45 -0.98 3.39 -3.94
N ALA A 46 -0.01 3.96 -4.66
CA ALA A 46 0.79 3.22 -5.63
C ALA A 46 1.56 2.05 -5.00
N PHE A 47 2.16 2.27 -3.82
CA PHE A 47 2.82 1.22 -3.04
C PHE A 47 1.85 0.12 -2.65
N LEU A 48 0.73 0.45 -2.00
CA LEU A 48 -0.23 -0.52 -1.47
C LEU A 48 -0.87 -1.36 -2.59
N SER A 49 -1.14 -0.76 -3.75
CA SER A 49 -1.55 -1.48 -4.97
C SER A 49 -0.55 -2.53 -5.43
N SER A 50 0.74 -2.26 -5.24
CA SER A 50 1.81 -3.15 -5.69
C SER A 50 2.14 -4.29 -4.72
N MET A 51 1.55 -4.27 -3.51
CA MET A 51 1.85 -5.20 -2.44
C MET A 51 0.74 -6.23 -2.24
N MET A 52 1.11 -7.52 -2.29
CA MET A 52 0.18 -8.61 -2.04
C MET A 52 -0.25 -8.62 -0.57
N GLY A 53 -1.55 -8.70 -0.31
CA GLY A 53 -2.09 -8.69 1.06
C GLY A 53 -2.67 -7.34 1.49
N SER A 54 -2.39 -6.24 0.79
CA SER A 54 -2.82 -4.88 1.20
C SER A 54 -4.34 -4.76 1.35
N MET A 55 -5.11 -5.41 0.47
CA MET A 55 -6.57 -5.44 0.55
C MET A 55 -7.09 -6.06 1.85
N TRP A 56 -6.34 -6.98 2.44
CA TRP A 56 -6.67 -7.66 3.69
C TRP A 56 -5.96 -7.06 4.91
N GLY A 57 -5.44 -5.84 4.77
CA GLY A 57 -4.85 -5.10 5.89
C GLY A 57 -3.47 -5.56 6.34
N VAL A 58 -2.84 -6.47 5.58
CA VAL A 58 -1.49 -6.99 5.84
C VAL A 58 -0.44 -5.90 5.81
N TRP A 59 -0.65 -4.88 4.97
CA TRP A 59 0.24 -3.73 4.85
C TRP A 59 -0.49 -2.46 5.23
N ARG A 60 0.21 -1.61 5.98
CA ARG A 60 -0.20 -0.22 6.21
C ARG A 60 1.00 0.66 5.92
N ALA A 61 0.74 1.81 5.32
CA ALA A 61 1.73 2.83 5.11
C ALA A 61 1.13 4.16 5.55
N GLU A 62 1.86 4.88 6.38
CA GLU A 62 1.45 6.17 6.94
C GLU A 62 2.59 7.17 6.85
N GLN A 63 2.24 8.44 6.77
CA GLN A 63 3.21 9.53 6.77
C GLN A 63 3.42 10.01 8.20
N ASP A 64 4.67 10.00 8.65
CA ASP A 64 5.10 10.60 9.90
C ASP A 64 4.88 12.11 9.86
N LEU A 65 4.16 12.68 10.83
CA LEU A 65 3.72 14.08 10.78
C LEU A 65 4.86 15.08 11.01
N GLU A 66 5.93 14.68 11.69
CA GLU A 66 7.06 15.56 12.02
C GLU A 66 8.09 15.57 10.89
N THR A 67 8.45 14.38 10.41
CA THR A 67 9.51 14.20 9.42
C THR A 67 8.98 14.15 7.99
N GLY A 68 7.71 13.77 7.82
CA GLY A 68 7.12 13.47 6.52
C GLY A 68 7.53 12.12 5.96
N ASP A 69 8.37 11.34 6.66
CA ASP A 69 8.83 10.02 6.24
C ASP A 69 7.70 9.00 6.21
N ILE A 70 7.85 7.98 5.39
CA ILE A 70 6.84 6.93 5.24
C ILE A 70 7.18 5.77 6.15
N ILE A 71 6.24 5.41 7.02
CA ILE A 71 6.33 4.26 7.91
C ILE A 71 5.45 3.16 7.32
N ILE A 72 6.08 2.06 6.92
CA ILE A 72 5.41 0.85 6.43
C ILE A 72 5.39 -0.15 7.57
N SER A 73 4.23 -0.70 7.90
CA SER A 73 4.08 -1.72 8.94
C SER A 73 3.45 -2.99 8.41
N ARG A 74 3.93 -4.14 8.91
CA ARG A 74 3.44 -5.47 8.58
C ARG A 74 2.49 -5.95 9.66
N HIS A 75 1.29 -6.37 9.25
CA HIS A 75 0.23 -6.86 10.14
C HIS A 75 -0.19 -8.28 9.75
N GLU A 76 -0.93 -8.93 10.64
CA GLU A 76 -1.70 -10.12 10.29
C GLU A 76 -2.77 -9.79 9.25
N GLU A 77 -3.16 -10.80 8.47
CA GLU A 77 -4.35 -10.70 7.64
C GLU A 77 -5.59 -10.44 8.50
N SER A 78 -6.43 -9.49 8.10
CA SER A 78 -7.64 -9.16 8.84
C SER A 78 -8.81 -8.83 7.92
N LYS A 79 -10.02 -8.93 8.47
CA LYS A 79 -11.24 -8.46 7.78
C LYS A 79 -11.26 -6.94 7.59
N LYS A 80 -10.39 -6.20 8.29
CA LYS A 80 -10.27 -4.75 8.17
C LYS A 80 -9.46 -4.43 6.92
N ARG A 81 -10.13 -3.89 5.91
CA ARG A 81 -9.50 -3.43 4.68
C ARG A 81 -8.84 -2.08 4.90
N TYR A 82 -7.54 -2.00 4.68
CA TYR A 82 -6.76 -0.75 4.81
C TYR A 82 -6.52 -0.07 3.46
N TYR A 83 -6.62 -0.83 2.38
CA TYR A 83 -6.46 -0.32 1.03
C TYR A 83 -7.54 -0.93 0.13
N VAL A 84 -8.21 -0.09 -0.65
CA VAL A 84 -9.07 -0.50 -1.76
C VAL A 84 -8.41 0.04 -3.01
N ASP A 85 -7.95 -0.86 -3.86
CA ASP A 85 -7.34 -0.54 -5.14
C ASP A 85 -8.39 0.17 -6.02
N PRO A 86 -8.16 1.43 -6.45
CA PRO A 86 -9.07 2.16 -7.32
C PRO A 86 -9.34 1.42 -8.64
N ASP A 87 -8.36 0.65 -9.15
CA ASP A 87 -8.51 -0.19 -10.35
C ASP A 87 -9.44 -1.40 -10.15
N ARG A 88 -9.92 -1.64 -8.93
CA ARG A 88 -10.80 -2.77 -8.64
C ARG A 88 -12.20 -2.34 -8.19
N GLU A 89 -12.47 -1.06 -7.97
CA GLU A 89 -13.83 -0.63 -7.61
C GLU A 89 -14.88 -1.00 -8.68
N HIS A 90 -14.49 -1.03 -9.96
CA HIS A 90 -15.38 -1.44 -11.05
C HIS A 90 -15.54 -2.96 -11.19
N LEU A 91 -14.58 -3.75 -10.67
CA LEU A 91 -14.58 -5.22 -10.73
C LEU A 91 -15.32 -5.87 -9.57
N PHE A 92 -15.60 -5.11 -8.52
CA PHE A 92 -16.21 -5.65 -7.31
C PHE A 92 -17.42 -4.81 -6.89
N LYS A 93 -18.55 -5.46 -6.59
CA LYS A 93 -19.72 -4.81 -5.99
C LYS A 93 -19.69 -4.99 -4.47
N ARG A 94 -20.13 -3.97 -3.74
CA ARG A 94 -20.30 -4.06 -2.29
C ARG A 94 -21.66 -4.72 -2.00
N VAL A 95 -21.65 -5.81 -1.24
CA VAL A 95 -22.87 -6.50 -0.77
C VAL A 95 -23.23 -6.04 0.65
N GLU A 96 -24.46 -6.33 1.09
CA GLU A 96 -25.05 -5.76 2.33
C GLU A 96 -24.22 -5.99 3.60
N ASP A 97 -23.44 -7.08 3.67
CA ASP A 97 -22.58 -7.40 4.80
C ASP A 97 -21.22 -6.66 4.77
N GLY A 98 -20.98 -5.81 3.77
CA GLY A 98 -19.73 -5.08 3.57
C GLY A 98 -18.64 -5.86 2.83
N THR A 99 -18.90 -7.12 2.46
CA THR A 99 -18.03 -7.92 1.61
C THR A 99 -18.00 -7.34 0.19
N LEU A 100 -16.89 -7.51 -0.52
CA LEU A 100 -16.81 -7.20 -1.95
C LEU A 100 -16.93 -8.51 -2.72
N GLU A 101 -18.00 -8.67 -3.49
CA GLU A 101 -18.15 -9.76 -4.47
C GLU A 101 -17.60 -9.30 -5.81
N ARG A 102 -16.91 -10.20 -6.53
CA ARG A 102 -16.55 -9.94 -7.92
C ARG A 102 -17.85 -9.75 -8.72
N ARG A 103 -17.93 -8.68 -9.52
CA ARG A 103 -19.04 -8.48 -10.45
C ARG A 103 -19.12 -9.60 -11.47
#